data_AF-A0A2U2S002-F1
#
_entry.id   AF-A0A2U2S002-F1
#
_cell.length_a   1.000
_cell.length_b   1.000
_cell.length_c   1.000
_cell.angle_alpha   90.00
_cell.angle_beta   90.00
_cell.angle_gamma   90.00
#
_symmetry.space_group_name_H-M   'P 1'
#
loop_
_entity.id
_entity.type
_entity.pdbx_description
1 polymer ?
#
loop_
_entity_poly.entity_id
_entity_poly.type
_entity_poly.pdbx_seq_one_letter_code
_entity_poly.pdbx_strand_id
1 'polypeptide(L)'
;MKKILLLCILIVPFSCSKEVKQELFLEKVSDIVWTRGSNYKIFKNDPFRLILVEDGICLEFTENPKDIRGNEFQYTILKSGTDTLKLGYRVTGERLNHCGTFTYYLNNQGELFRTYDECSSIYPTSNITSFYEAEQGFDILCPELQ
;
A
#
# COMPACT_ATOMS: atom_id res chain seq x y z
N MET A 1 69.14 -9.68 30.51
CA MET A 1 68.12 -8.61 30.42
C MET A 1 67.03 -9.06 29.45
N LYS A 2 65.88 -9.52 29.96
CA LYS A 2 64.77 -10.04 29.13
C LYS A 2 63.83 -8.87 28.78
N LYS A 3 63.66 -8.59 27.48
CA LYS A 3 62.68 -7.63 26.97
C LYS A 3 61.31 -8.31 26.93
N ILE A 4 60.35 -7.80 27.69
CA ILE A 4 58.94 -8.21 27.61
C ILE A 4 58.26 -7.19 26.69
N LEU A 5 57.84 -7.65 25.51
CA LEU A 5 57.05 -6.87 24.56
C LEU A 5 55.57 -7.14 24.87
N LEU A 6 54.90 -6.22 25.55
CA LEU A 6 53.44 -6.27 25.73
C LEU A 6 52.79 -5.75 24.45
N LEU A 7 52.14 -6.64 23.70
CA LEU A 7 51.32 -6.31 22.54
C LEU A 7 49.90 -6.01 23.04
N CYS A 8 49.52 -4.73 23.10
CA CYS A 8 48.14 -4.31 23.37
C CYS A 8 47.28 -4.56 22.13
N ILE A 9 46.52 -5.66 22.13
CA ILE A 9 45.48 -5.93 21.14
C ILE A 9 44.24 -5.13 21.56
N LEU A 10 44.03 -3.98 20.90
CA LEU A 10 42.78 -3.22 20.95
C LEU A 10 41.69 -4.02 20.22
N ILE A 11 40.92 -4.79 20.97
CA ILE A 11 39.70 -5.42 20.47
C ILE A 11 38.65 -4.32 20.43
N VAL A 12 38.52 -3.66 19.27
CA VAL A 12 37.38 -2.77 18.99
C VAL A 12 36.14 -3.67 18.92
N PRO A 13 35.11 -3.47 19.76
CA PRO A 13 33.84 -4.13 19.53
C PRO A 13 33.28 -3.55 18.23
N PHE A 14 33.33 -4.34 17.16
CA PHE A 14 32.46 -4.14 16.00
C PHE A 14 31.02 -4.27 16.53
N SER A 15 30.44 -3.15 16.98
CA SER A 15 29.00 -3.02 17.15
C SER A 15 28.39 -3.20 15.77
N CYS A 16 28.05 -4.44 15.44
CA CYS A 16 27.12 -4.77 14.37
C CYS A 16 25.76 -4.24 14.83
N SER A 17 25.53 -2.95 14.58
CA SER A 17 24.18 -2.37 14.65
C SER A 17 23.35 -3.20 13.68
N LYS A 18 22.45 -4.04 14.20
CA LYS A 18 21.43 -4.66 13.36
C LYS A 18 20.66 -3.51 12.72
N GLU A 19 20.90 -3.26 11.44
CA GLU A 19 20.01 -2.41 10.65
C GLU A 19 18.62 -3.03 10.76
N VAL A 20 17.74 -2.37 11.50
CA VAL A 20 16.32 -2.71 11.51
C VAL A 20 15.83 -2.35 10.13
N LYS A 21 15.69 -3.36 9.25
CA LYS A 21 15.15 -3.17 7.90
C LYS A 21 13.78 -2.51 8.06
N GLN A 22 13.69 -1.23 7.69
CA GLN A 22 12.48 -0.46 7.86
C GLN A 22 11.46 -0.98 6.84
N GLU A 23 10.39 -1.58 7.36
CA GLU A 23 9.29 -2.15 6.56
C GLU A 23 8.59 -1.06 5.74
N LEU A 24 8.30 -1.36 4.47
CA LEU A 24 7.57 -0.45 3.58
C LEU A 24 6.10 -0.39 3.95
N PHE A 25 5.43 0.72 3.66
CA PHE A 25 4.01 0.91 3.98
C PHE A 25 3.13 -0.17 3.34
N LEU A 26 3.40 -0.52 2.07
CA LEU A 26 2.63 -1.55 1.37
C LEU A 26 2.77 -2.93 2.05
N GLU A 27 3.93 -3.26 2.60
CA GLU A 27 4.14 -4.49 3.39
C GLU A 27 3.26 -4.48 4.65
N LYS A 28 3.24 -3.36 5.38
CA LYS A 28 2.45 -3.19 6.62
C LYS A 28 0.94 -3.37 6.43
N VAL A 29 0.41 -2.96 5.28
CA VAL A 29 -1.03 -3.01 4.99
C VAL A 29 -1.42 -4.19 4.09
N SER A 30 -0.44 -5.01 3.68
CA SER A 30 -0.66 -6.19 2.85
C SER A 30 -1.45 -7.22 3.64
N ASP A 31 -2.31 -7.96 2.93
CA ASP A 31 -3.07 -9.11 3.43
C ASP A 31 -4.11 -8.78 4.53
N ILE A 32 -4.21 -7.51 4.93
CA ILE A 32 -5.26 -7.00 5.81
C ILE A 32 -6.50 -6.65 4.99
N VAL A 33 -7.67 -7.07 5.46
CA VAL A 33 -8.95 -6.68 4.88
C VAL A 33 -9.40 -5.36 5.48
N TRP A 34 -9.40 -4.30 4.68
CA TRP A 34 -9.84 -2.98 5.08
C TRP A 34 -11.29 -2.76 4.65
N THR A 35 -12.15 -2.25 5.53
CA THR A 35 -13.57 -2.03 5.27
C THR A 35 -14.03 -0.62 5.58
N ARG A 36 -15.03 -0.18 4.82
CA ARG A 36 -15.87 0.99 5.13
C ARG A 36 -17.30 0.67 4.72
N GLY A 37 -18.15 0.40 5.72
CA GLY A 37 -19.53 -0.03 5.47
C GLY A 37 -19.53 -1.43 4.83
N SER A 38 -20.15 -1.55 3.65
CA SER A 38 -20.23 -2.81 2.89
C SER A 38 -19.14 -2.99 1.83
N ASN A 39 -18.19 -2.06 1.74
CA ASN A 39 -17.11 -2.10 0.75
C ASN A 39 -15.79 -2.53 1.41
N TYR A 40 -15.05 -3.40 0.74
CA TYR A 40 -13.78 -3.93 1.25
C TYR A 40 -12.63 -3.66 0.29
N LYS A 41 -11.43 -3.67 0.84
CA LYS A 41 -10.18 -3.41 0.14
C LYS A 41 -9.06 -4.26 0.71
N ILE A 42 -8.30 -4.89 -0.15
CA ILE A 42 -7.14 -5.70 0.21
C ILE A 42 -5.97 -5.25 -0.65
N PHE A 43 -4.80 -5.08 -0.02
CA PHE A 43 -3.54 -4.94 -0.73
C PHE A 43 -2.78 -6.26 -0.67
N LYS A 44 -2.10 -6.62 -1.76
CA LYS A 44 -1.08 -7.66 -1.76
C LYS A 44 0.23 -7.05 -2.16
N ASN A 45 1.28 -7.34 -1.39
CA ASN A 45 2.65 -7.00 -1.74
C ASN A 45 3.31 -8.21 -2.43
N ASP A 46 4.04 -7.95 -3.51
CA ASP A 46 4.84 -8.93 -4.27
C ASP A 46 4.10 -10.18 -4.85
N PRO A 47 3.50 -10.09 -6.06
CA PRO A 47 3.34 -8.88 -6.86
C PRO A 47 2.28 -7.94 -6.30
N PHE A 48 2.34 -6.66 -6.66
CA PHE A 48 1.31 -5.71 -6.27
C PHE A 48 -0.06 -6.11 -6.81
N ARG A 49 -1.03 -6.22 -5.89
CA ARG A 49 -2.45 -6.32 -6.23
C ARG A 49 -3.27 -5.41 -5.34
N LEU A 50 -4.26 -4.76 -5.93
CA LEU A 50 -5.33 -4.07 -5.23
C LEU A 50 -6.63 -4.80 -5.52
N ILE A 51 -7.26 -5.36 -4.50
CA ILE A 51 -8.56 -6.02 -4.62
C ILE A 51 -9.60 -5.13 -3.97
N LEU A 52 -10.63 -4.76 -4.73
CA LEU A 52 -11.79 -4.03 -4.24
C LEU A 52 -12.98 -4.98 -4.23
N VAL A 53 -13.78 -4.95 -3.15
CA VAL A 53 -15.04 -5.67 -3.06
C VAL A 53 -16.15 -4.65 -2.98
N GLU A 54 -16.95 -4.57 -4.03
CA GLU A 54 -18.05 -3.63 -4.18
C GLU A 54 -19.31 -4.43 -4.55
N ASP A 55 -20.39 -4.26 -3.81
CA ASP A 55 -21.66 -5.00 -3.99
C ASP A 55 -21.47 -6.54 -4.07
N GLY A 56 -20.52 -7.08 -3.32
CA GLY A 56 -20.18 -8.51 -3.30
C GLY A 56 -19.36 -8.98 -4.51
N ILE A 57 -18.96 -8.09 -5.40
CA ILE A 57 -18.13 -8.40 -6.57
C ILE A 57 -16.67 -8.08 -6.25
N CYS A 58 -15.79 -9.07 -6.41
CA CYS A 58 -14.36 -8.89 -6.24
C CYS A 58 -13.69 -8.42 -7.55
N LEU A 59 -13.06 -7.26 -7.49
CA LEU A 59 -12.32 -6.65 -8.59
C LEU A 59 -10.83 -6.59 -8.24
N GLU A 60 -10.04 -7.45 -8.88
CA GLU A 60 -8.58 -7.46 -8.74
C GLU A 60 -7.92 -6.54 -9.78
N PHE A 61 -7.04 -5.66 -9.32
CA PHE A 61 -6.22 -4.77 -10.14
C PHE A 61 -4.73 -5.04 -9.89
N THR A 62 -3.95 -4.99 -10.95
CA THR A 62 -2.48 -4.96 -10.91
C THR A 62 -1.99 -3.62 -11.45
N GLU A 63 -0.70 -3.45 -11.72
CA GLU A 63 -0.21 -2.25 -12.42
C GLU A 63 -0.56 -2.23 -13.93
N ASN A 64 -0.99 -3.37 -14.46
CA ASN A 64 -1.49 -3.47 -15.82
C ASN A 64 -2.93 -2.95 -15.92
N PRO A 65 -3.29 -2.25 -17.01
CA PRO A 65 -4.66 -1.82 -17.25
C PRO A 65 -5.63 -3.02 -17.30
N LYS A 66 -6.85 -2.81 -16.79
CA LYS A 66 -7.93 -3.80 -16.78
C LYS A 66 -9.21 -3.20 -17.35
N ASP A 67 -9.79 -3.86 -18.35
CA ASP A 67 -11.12 -3.49 -18.84
C ASP A 67 -12.20 -3.97 -17.87
N ILE A 68 -13.09 -3.06 -17.49
CA ILE A 68 -14.32 -3.37 -16.77
C ILE A 68 -15.46 -2.67 -17.49
N ARG A 69 -16.29 -3.47 -18.17
CA ARG A 69 -17.49 -3.01 -18.88
C ARG A 69 -17.18 -1.92 -19.91
N GLY A 70 -16.06 -2.05 -20.65
CA GLY A 70 -15.67 -1.11 -21.69
C GLY A 70 -14.98 0.17 -21.18
N ASN A 71 -14.54 0.17 -19.92
CA ASN A 71 -13.69 1.22 -19.38
C ASN A 71 -12.38 0.58 -18.94
N GLU A 72 -11.25 1.14 -19.35
CA GLU A 72 -9.92 0.72 -18.96
C GLU A 72 -9.52 1.41 -17.66
N PHE A 73 -9.34 0.63 -16.59
CA PHE A 73 -8.88 1.08 -15.29
C PHE A 73 -7.40 0.76 -15.13
N GLN A 74 -6.62 1.72 -14.63
CA GLN A 74 -5.21 1.53 -14.34
C GLN A 74 -4.88 2.09 -12.96
N TYR A 75 -4.17 1.28 -12.17
CA TYR A 75 -3.51 1.70 -10.95
C TYR A 75 -2.00 1.59 -11.15
N THR A 76 -1.22 2.52 -10.60
CA THR A 76 0.25 2.49 -10.74
C THR A 76 0.89 2.91 -9.42
N ILE A 77 1.91 2.20 -8.95
CA ILE A 77 2.66 2.61 -7.77
C ILE A 77 3.52 3.81 -8.15
N LEU A 78 3.13 4.99 -7.65
CA LEU A 78 3.94 6.21 -7.82
C LEU A 78 5.02 6.30 -6.76
N LYS A 79 4.70 5.86 -5.53
CA LYS A 79 5.65 5.82 -4.41
C LYS A 79 5.20 4.81 -3.37
N SER A 80 6.10 3.91 -2.96
CA SER A 80 5.95 3.08 -1.76
C SER A 80 7.03 3.49 -0.76
N GLY A 81 6.67 4.31 0.22
CA GLY A 81 7.56 4.75 1.29
C GLY A 81 7.31 3.97 2.58
N THR A 82 7.95 4.37 3.67
CA THR A 82 7.79 3.74 5.00
C THR A 82 6.46 4.11 5.68
N ASP A 83 5.96 5.31 5.39
CA ASP A 83 4.78 5.88 6.06
C ASP A 83 3.57 6.03 5.15
N THR A 84 3.80 6.01 3.83
CA THR A 84 2.74 6.25 2.84
C THR A 84 2.89 5.38 1.61
N LEU A 85 1.75 5.05 1.00
CA LEU A 85 1.65 4.50 -0.35
C LEU A 85 0.91 5.49 -1.24
N LYS A 86 1.49 5.85 -2.38
CA LYS A 86 0.85 6.67 -3.41
C LYS A 86 0.57 5.83 -4.64
N LEU A 87 -0.70 5.75 -5.00
CA LEU A 87 -1.17 5.09 -6.21
C LEU A 87 -1.69 6.14 -7.20
N GLY A 88 -1.17 6.13 -8.41
CA GLY A 88 -1.79 6.78 -9.55
C GLY A 88 -3.04 6.01 -9.95
N TYR A 89 -4.10 6.72 -10.29
CA TYR A 89 -5.36 6.16 -10.75
C TYR A 89 -5.75 6.84 -12.06
N ARG A 90 -6.09 6.04 -13.06
CA ARG A 90 -6.66 6.50 -14.31
C ARG A 90 -7.78 5.57 -14.74
N VAL A 91 -8.85 6.14 -15.27
CA VAL A 91 -9.88 5.40 -15.96
C VAL A 91 -10.19 6.09 -17.29
N THR A 92 -10.24 5.32 -18.37
CA THR A 92 -10.53 5.80 -19.72
C THR A 92 -11.61 4.94 -20.37
N GLY A 93 -12.64 5.57 -20.92
CA GLY A 93 -13.74 4.94 -21.63
C GLY A 93 -14.53 5.98 -22.43
N GLU A 94 -15.54 5.54 -23.18
CA GLU A 94 -16.31 6.42 -24.09
C GLU A 94 -16.95 7.62 -23.37
N ARG A 95 -17.38 7.43 -22.12
CA ARG A 95 -18.07 8.46 -21.30
C ARG A 95 -17.37 8.78 -19.99
N LEU A 96 -16.22 8.16 -19.72
CA LEU A 96 -15.51 8.28 -18.45
C LEU A 96 -14.02 8.52 -18.75
N ASN A 97 -13.52 9.70 -18.38
CA ASN A 97 -12.10 10.00 -18.47
C ASN A 97 -11.71 10.77 -17.22
N HIS A 98 -10.99 10.12 -16.33
CA HIS A 98 -10.72 10.64 -15.00
C HIS A 98 -9.38 10.12 -14.49
N CYS A 99 -8.65 10.96 -13.78
CA CYS A 99 -7.40 10.53 -13.16
C CYS A 99 -7.08 11.30 -11.89
N GLY A 100 -6.34 10.66 -11.01
CA GLY A 100 -5.84 11.31 -9.82
C GLY A 100 -4.83 10.44 -9.08
N THR A 101 -4.53 10.85 -7.86
CA THR A 101 -3.61 10.15 -6.97
C THR A 101 -4.32 9.80 -5.69
N PHE A 102 -4.29 8.52 -5.31
CA PHE A 102 -4.64 8.08 -3.98
C PHE A 102 -3.40 8.07 -3.11
N THR A 103 -3.45 8.72 -1.95
CA THR A 103 -2.39 8.62 -0.93
C THR A 103 -2.94 7.90 0.30
N TYR A 104 -2.28 6.82 0.70
CA TYR A 104 -2.62 6.01 1.86
C TYR A 104 -1.64 6.22 3.00
N TYR A 105 -2.15 6.22 4.23
CA TYR A 105 -1.38 6.27 5.47
C TYR A 105 -2.18 5.64 6.62
N LEU A 106 -1.52 5.22 7.69
CA LEU A 106 -2.17 4.79 8.93
C LEU A 106 -2.21 5.95 9.91
N ASN A 107 -3.31 6.11 10.64
CA ASN A 107 -3.32 7.01 11.79
C ASN A 107 -2.73 6.33 13.03
N ASN A 108 -2.69 7.06 14.16
CA ASN A 108 -2.13 6.55 15.42
C ASN A 108 -2.95 5.39 16.03
N GLN A 109 -4.17 5.18 15.56
CA GLN A 109 -5.07 4.11 15.97
C GLN A 109 -4.96 2.87 15.07
N GLY A 110 -4.11 2.92 14.02
CA GLY A 110 -3.96 1.82 13.05
C GLY A 110 -5.05 1.78 11.99
N GLU A 111 -5.91 2.80 11.89
CA GLU A 111 -6.91 2.90 10.84
C GLU A 111 -6.26 3.36 9.53
N LEU A 112 -6.69 2.78 8.41
CA LEU A 112 -6.21 3.15 7.09
C LEU A 112 -6.95 4.38 6.57
N PHE A 113 -6.21 5.44 6.31
CA PHE A 113 -6.70 6.65 5.68
C PHE A 113 -6.28 6.69 4.22
N ARG A 114 -7.14 7.26 3.39
CA ARG A 114 -6.90 7.54 1.97
C ARG A 114 -7.30 8.97 1.67
N THR A 115 -6.40 9.73 1.06
CA THR A 115 -6.75 10.97 0.36
C THR A 115 -6.84 10.72 -1.14
N TYR A 116 -7.60 11.55 -1.84
CA TYR A 116 -7.69 11.56 -3.30
C TYR A 116 -7.50 12.97 -3.83
N ASP A 117 -6.54 13.13 -4.74
CA ASP A 117 -6.25 14.39 -5.42
C ASP A 117 -6.41 14.21 -6.94
N GLU A 118 -7.33 14.95 -7.56
CA GLU A 118 -7.61 14.92 -9.00
C GLU A 118 -6.44 15.52 -9.81
N CYS A 119 -6.13 14.94 -10.97
CA CYS A 119 -5.04 15.39 -11.85
C CYS A 119 -5.14 16.86 -12.31
N SER A 120 -6.35 17.38 -12.50
CA SER A 120 -6.59 18.65 -13.20
C SER A 120 -7.58 19.55 -12.47
N SER A 121 -7.59 19.52 -11.15
CA SER A 121 -8.44 20.44 -10.39
C SER A 121 -7.74 21.79 -10.18
N ILE A 122 -8.41 22.87 -10.61
CA ILE A 122 -8.04 24.26 -10.30
C ILE A 122 -8.30 24.55 -8.80
N TYR A 123 -9.18 23.78 -8.17
CA TYR A 123 -9.48 23.84 -6.74
C TYR A 123 -9.17 22.49 -6.10
N PRO A 124 -7.98 22.30 -5.49
CA PRO A 124 -7.62 21.02 -4.90
C PRO A 124 -8.63 20.68 -3.79
N THR A 125 -9.46 19.68 -4.06
CA THR A 125 -10.37 19.10 -3.08
C THR A 125 -9.81 17.73 -2.73
N SER A 126 -9.20 17.64 -1.55
CA SER A 126 -8.69 16.36 -1.06
C SER A 126 -9.79 15.68 -0.27
N ASN A 127 -10.39 14.64 -0.85
CA ASN A 127 -11.39 13.85 -0.16
C ASN A 127 -10.68 12.82 0.74
N ILE A 128 -10.88 12.93 2.04
CA ILE A 128 -10.31 12.02 3.04
C ILE A 128 -11.34 10.93 3.35
N THR A 129 -10.91 9.68 3.28
CA THR A 129 -11.72 8.49 3.60
C THR A 129 -10.95 7.61 4.58
N SER A 130 -11.58 7.18 5.66
CA SER A 130 -11.04 6.18 6.59
C SER A 130 -11.63 4.79 6.34
N PHE A 131 -10.84 3.77 6.63
CA PHE A 131 -11.15 2.35 6.59
C PHE A 131 -10.65 1.68 7.87
N TYR A 132 -11.37 0.67 8.32
CA TYR A 132 -11.07 -0.12 9.52
C TYR A 132 -10.68 -1.53 9.11
N GLU A 133 -9.94 -2.24 9.95
CA GLU A 133 -9.74 -3.67 9.74
C GLU A 133 -11.07 -4.42 9.88
N ALA A 134 -11.38 -5.29 8.94
CA ALA A 134 -12.59 -6.08 8.93
C ALA A 134 -12.39 -7.38 9.72
N GLU A 135 -13.45 -7.86 10.37
CA GLU A 135 -13.44 -9.20 11.00
C GLU A 135 -13.44 -10.33 9.95
N GLN A 136 -13.94 -10.05 8.74
CA GLN A 136 -14.05 -11.03 7.66
C GLN A 136 -12.74 -11.16 6.89
N GLY A 137 -12.30 -12.41 6.71
CA GLY A 137 -11.10 -12.74 5.94
C GLY A 137 -11.28 -12.63 4.43
N PHE A 138 -10.16 -12.47 3.72
CA PHE A 138 -10.13 -12.38 2.25
C PHE A 138 -10.65 -13.66 1.58
N ASP A 139 -10.38 -14.82 2.19
CA ASP A 139 -10.85 -16.14 1.77
C ASP A 139 -12.37 -16.28 1.75
N ILE A 140 -13.05 -15.59 2.67
CA ILE A 140 -14.51 -15.57 2.74
C ILE A 140 -15.09 -14.61 1.70
N LEU A 141 -14.47 -13.43 1.54
CA LEU A 141 -14.97 -12.37 0.66
C LEU A 141 -14.76 -12.70 -0.83
N CYS A 142 -13.59 -13.24 -1.18
CA CYS A 142 -13.17 -13.49 -2.55
C CYS A 142 -12.54 -14.89 -2.71
N PRO A 143 -13.28 -15.98 -2.47
CA PRO A 143 -12.75 -17.34 -2.53
C PRO A 143 -12.14 -17.71 -3.88
N GLU A 144 -12.63 -17.10 -4.97
CA GLU A 144 -12.17 -17.34 -6.35
C GLU A 144 -10.82 -16.68 -6.68
N LEU A 145 -10.29 -15.82 -5.79
CA LEU A 145 -9.06 -15.04 -6.02
C LEU A 145 -7.89 -15.48 -5.11
N GLN A 146 -7.99 -16.67 -4.52
CA GLN A 146 -6.90 -17.26 -3.73
C GLN A 146 -5.68 -17.59 -4.59
#